data_AF-A0A3D0ZKB0-F1
#
_entry.id   AF-A0A3D0ZKB0-F1
#
_cell.length_a   1.000
_cell.length_b   1.000
_cell.length_c   1.000
_cell.angle_alpha   90.00
_cell.angle_beta   90.00
_cell.angle_gamma   90.00
#
_symmetry.space_group_name_H-M   'P 1'
#
loop_
_entity.id
_entity.type
_entity.pdbx_description
1 polymer ?
#
loop_
_entity_poly.entity_id
_entity_poly.type
_entity_poly.pdbx_seq_one_letter_code
_entity_poly.pdbx_strand_id
1 'polypeptide(L)'
;MPIATPEIYSEMIDRAKAGGFAFPAVNVTSSQTLNAALRGFAEAESDGIVQVSTGGAAYWSGASTKDMVAGSLGFAAFAREVAKNYGVNIALHTDHCPKDKLDGFVLPLLAASEAEVKAGRNPIFNSHMWDGSHEPLNENLGTARELLERTAAAKIILEVEIGIVGGEEDGVENAINDKLYTTFEDALATIEALGAGENGRYITALTFGNVHGVYKPGGVKLRPEILKDIQAQVG
;
A
#
# COMPACT_ATOMS: atom_id res chain seq x y z
N MET A 1 -19.36 9.25 7.94
CA MET A 1 -19.11 7.78 7.91
C MET A 1 -17.60 7.58 7.99
N PRO A 2 -17.10 6.54 8.67
CA PRO A 2 -15.72 6.53 9.13
C PRO A 2 -14.77 5.93 8.09
N ILE A 3 -13.51 5.78 8.51
CA ILE A 3 -12.55 4.86 7.91
C ILE A 3 -13.23 3.55 7.50
N ALA A 4 -12.98 3.11 6.27
CA ALA A 4 -13.55 1.91 5.68
C ALA A 4 -13.36 0.71 6.62
N THR A 5 -14.40 -0.10 6.79
CA THR A 5 -14.21 -1.43 7.39
C THR A 5 -13.48 -2.34 6.40
N PRO A 6 -12.91 -3.48 6.83
CA PRO A 6 -12.30 -4.45 5.92
C PRO A 6 -13.23 -4.88 4.77
N GLU A 7 -14.51 -5.04 5.06
CA GLU A 7 -15.54 -5.41 4.08
C GLU A 7 -15.76 -4.30 3.05
N ILE A 8 -15.95 -3.06 3.52
CA ILE A 8 -16.09 -1.89 2.64
C ILE A 8 -14.84 -1.70 1.78
N TYR A 9 -13.63 -1.87 2.34
CA TYR A 9 -12.41 -1.72 1.56
C TYR A 9 -12.27 -2.80 0.48
N SER A 10 -12.65 -4.04 0.78
CA SER A 10 -12.69 -5.11 -0.23
C SER A 10 -13.68 -4.79 -1.35
N GLU A 11 -14.89 -4.32 -1.00
CA GLU A 11 -15.91 -3.88 -1.98
C GLU A 11 -15.45 -2.69 -2.82
N MET A 12 -14.71 -1.74 -2.22
CA MET A 12 -14.10 -0.64 -2.95
C MET A 12 -13.22 -1.19 -4.08
N ILE A 13 -12.27 -2.07 -3.76
CA ILE A 13 -11.34 -2.66 -4.74
C ILE A 13 -12.08 -3.47 -5.81
N ASP A 14 -13.08 -4.28 -5.41
CA ASP A 14 -13.88 -5.06 -6.36
C ASP A 14 -14.67 -4.18 -7.33
N ARG A 15 -15.28 -3.10 -6.81
CA ARG A 15 -16.00 -2.13 -7.63
C ARG A 15 -15.08 -1.39 -8.59
N ALA A 16 -13.87 -1.03 -8.15
CA ALA A 16 -12.86 -0.42 -9.02
C ALA A 16 -12.45 -1.35 -10.16
N LYS A 17 -12.15 -2.62 -9.85
CA LYS A 17 -11.82 -3.64 -10.86
C LYS A 17 -12.97 -3.87 -11.84
N ALA A 18 -14.19 -4.05 -11.36
CA ALA A 18 -15.37 -4.29 -12.20
C ALA A 18 -15.78 -3.06 -13.04
N GLY A 19 -15.60 -1.86 -12.48
CA GLY A 19 -15.95 -0.59 -13.12
C GLY A 19 -14.87 -0.01 -14.03
N GLY A 20 -13.66 -0.59 -14.05
CA GLY A 20 -12.55 -0.09 -14.87
C GLY A 20 -12.01 1.27 -14.41
N PHE A 21 -11.99 1.52 -13.11
CA PHE A 21 -11.42 2.73 -12.51
C PHE A 21 -10.44 2.39 -11.38
N ALA A 22 -9.77 3.39 -10.82
CA ALA A 22 -8.85 3.24 -9.69
C ALA A 22 -9.11 4.32 -8.63
N PHE A 23 -8.66 4.07 -7.40
CA PHE A 23 -8.67 5.08 -6.34
C PHE A 23 -7.31 5.77 -6.25
N PRO A 24 -7.29 7.08 -5.97
CA PRO A 24 -6.07 7.75 -5.55
C PRO A 24 -5.63 7.24 -4.17
N ALA A 25 -4.34 6.91 -4.04
CA ALA A 25 -3.67 6.71 -2.77
C ALA A 25 -2.72 7.89 -2.51
N VAL A 26 -3.05 8.70 -1.49
CA VAL A 26 -2.40 9.99 -1.26
C VAL A 26 -1.51 9.92 -0.03
N ASN A 27 -0.20 10.12 -0.23
CA ASN A 27 0.74 10.29 0.88
C ASN A 27 0.41 11.53 1.71
N VAL A 28 0.33 11.35 3.03
CA VAL A 28 0.05 12.44 3.98
C VAL A 28 1.09 12.44 5.10
N THR A 29 1.51 13.64 5.51
CA THR A 29 2.58 13.83 6.50
C THR A 29 2.14 14.69 7.67
N SER A 30 0.91 15.19 7.67
CA SER A 30 0.41 16.10 8.69
C SER A 30 -1.10 16.16 8.72
N SER A 31 -1.67 16.74 9.78
CA SER A 31 -3.12 16.96 9.86
C SER A 31 -3.62 17.85 8.72
N GLN A 32 -2.80 18.79 8.23
CA GLN A 32 -3.14 19.64 7.09
C GLN A 32 -3.22 18.85 5.78
N THR A 33 -2.23 18.00 5.49
CA THR A 33 -2.21 17.20 4.25
C THR A 33 -3.29 16.13 4.25
N LEU A 34 -3.54 15.51 5.41
CA LEU A 34 -4.66 14.60 5.60
C LEU A 34 -6.02 15.30 5.38
N ASN A 35 -6.27 16.44 6.01
CA ASN A 35 -7.50 17.19 5.79
C ASN A 35 -7.68 17.62 4.33
N ALA A 36 -6.59 17.96 3.63
CA ALA A 36 -6.63 18.28 2.22
C ALA A 36 -7.04 17.07 1.36
N ALA A 37 -6.46 15.89 1.61
CA ALA A 37 -6.82 14.66 0.91
C ALA A 37 -8.29 14.29 1.15
N LEU A 38 -8.74 14.29 2.40
CA LEU A 38 -10.14 13.99 2.77
C LEU A 38 -11.14 14.93 2.08
N ARG A 39 -10.82 16.23 2.07
CA ARG A 39 -11.64 17.22 1.36
C ARG A 39 -11.67 16.93 -0.15
N GLY A 40 -10.52 16.65 -0.76
CA GLY A 40 -10.43 16.35 -2.20
C GLY A 40 -11.29 15.15 -2.59
N PHE A 41 -11.25 14.07 -1.80
CA PHE A 41 -12.09 12.89 -2.01
C PHE A 41 -13.59 13.22 -1.89
N ALA A 42 -13.97 13.97 -0.86
CA ALA A 42 -15.36 14.35 -0.65
C ALA A 42 -15.90 15.29 -1.74
N GLU A 43 -15.11 16.28 -2.18
CA GLU A 43 -15.49 17.18 -3.29
C GLU A 43 -15.60 16.45 -4.64
N ALA A 44 -14.81 15.39 -4.83
CA ALA A 44 -14.89 14.52 -6.00
C ALA A 44 -16.00 13.45 -5.88
N GLU A 45 -16.72 13.40 -4.76
CA GLU A 45 -17.69 12.34 -4.43
C GLU A 45 -17.09 10.93 -4.61
N SER A 46 -15.80 10.79 -4.29
CA SER A 46 -15.03 9.55 -4.48
C SER A 46 -14.56 9.01 -3.15
N ASP A 47 -14.59 7.69 -3.00
CA ASP A 47 -13.79 7.02 -1.98
C ASP A 47 -12.29 7.18 -2.29
N GLY A 48 -11.42 6.94 -1.30
CA GLY A 48 -9.99 7.14 -1.48
C GLY A 48 -9.13 6.41 -0.45
N ILE A 49 -7.83 6.41 -0.70
CA ILE A 49 -6.83 5.83 0.18
C ILE A 49 -5.91 6.96 0.65
N VAL A 50 -5.62 7.01 1.96
CA VAL A 50 -4.54 7.84 2.51
C VAL A 50 -3.44 6.94 3.02
N GLN A 51 -2.19 7.29 2.71
CA GLN A 51 -1.04 6.49 3.07
C GLN A 51 0.07 7.28 3.75
N VAL A 52 0.88 6.57 4.53
CA VAL A 52 2.11 7.09 5.13
C VAL A 52 3.28 6.24 4.67
N SER A 53 4.31 6.90 4.12
CA SER A 53 5.61 6.25 3.88
C SER A 53 6.39 6.12 5.19
N THR A 54 7.52 5.41 5.18
CA THR A 54 8.41 5.34 6.35
C THR A 54 8.85 6.74 6.82
N GLY A 55 9.22 7.62 5.89
CA GLY A 55 9.56 9.01 6.17
C GLY A 55 8.39 9.83 6.68
N GLY A 56 7.21 9.66 6.06
CA GLY A 56 5.98 10.34 6.48
C GLY A 56 5.53 9.94 7.90
N ALA A 57 5.55 8.64 8.18
CA ALA A 57 5.27 8.08 9.49
C ALA A 57 6.24 8.60 10.56
N ALA A 58 7.54 8.60 10.28
CA ALA A 58 8.54 9.18 11.18
C ALA A 58 8.26 10.66 11.45
N TYR A 59 7.87 11.44 10.42
CA TYR A 59 7.55 12.85 10.57
C TYR A 59 6.31 13.10 11.46
N TRP A 60 5.26 12.27 11.33
CA TRP A 60 4.06 12.34 12.17
C TRP A 60 4.33 12.17 13.67
N SER A 61 5.40 11.46 14.04
CA SER A 61 5.82 11.29 15.44
C SER A 61 6.50 12.52 16.05
N GLY A 62 6.79 13.53 15.22
CA GLY A 62 7.61 14.69 15.55
C GLY A 62 9.01 14.57 14.95
N ALA A 63 9.50 15.66 14.34
CA ALA A 63 10.75 15.71 13.58
C ALA A 63 12.01 15.29 14.38
N SER A 64 11.97 15.40 15.71
CA SER A 64 13.04 14.97 16.61
C SER A 64 12.90 13.53 17.12
N THR A 65 11.69 12.97 17.11
CA THR A 65 11.39 11.63 17.63
C THR A 65 11.64 10.57 16.56
N LYS A 66 11.11 10.79 15.35
CA LYS A 66 11.27 9.92 14.17
C LYS A 66 10.89 8.45 14.42
N ASP A 67 9.86 8.21 15.23
CA ASP A 67 9.29 6.88 15.50
C ASP A 67 8.16 6.58 14.50
N MET A 68 8.43 5.67 13.56
CA MET A 68 7.47 5.32 12.50
C MET A 68 6.18 4.71 13.07
N VAL A 69 6.26 3.92 14.14
CA VAL A 69 5.09 3.25 14.72
C VAL A 69 4.23 4.28 15.43
N ALA A 70 4.82 5.08 16.32
CA ALA A 70 4.09 6.11 17.06
C ALA A 70 3.44 7.13 16.12
N GLY A 71 4.15 7.57 15.08
CA GLY A 71 3.61 8.49 14.09
C GLY A 71 2.46 7.90 13.27
N SER A 72 2.58 6.65 12.84
CA SER A 72 1.52 5.93 12.11
C SER A 72 0.26 5.74 12.95
N LEU A 73 0.40 5.37 14.22
CA LEU A 73 -0.71 5.23 15.15
C LEU A 73 -1.38 6.58 15.43
N GLY A 74 -0.59 7.65 15.59
CA GLY A 74 -1.09 9.02 15.74
C GLY A 74 -1.87 9.50 14.52
N PHE A 75 -1.31 9.28 13.33
CA PHE A 75 -1.98 9.51 12.04
C PHE A 75 -3.32 8.76 11.97
N ALA A 76 -3.32 7.45 12.20
CA ALA A 76 -4.52 6.61 12.09
C ALA A 76 -5.60 7.02 13.08
N ALA A 77 -5.22 7.37 14.32
CA ALA A 77 -6.15 7.85 15.34
C ALA A 77 -6.80 9.19 14.93
N PHE A 78 -5.99 10.15 14.44
CA PHE A 78 -6.50 11.44 13.99
C PHE A 78 -7.41 11.26 12.76
N ALA A 79 -6.97 10.48 11.75
CA ALA A 79 -7.75 10.19 10.55
C ALA A 79 -9.12 9.58 10.89
N ARG A 80 -9.15 8.63 11.85
CA ARG A 80 -10.39 7.99 12.30
C ARG A 80 -11.37 8.96 12.94
N GLU A 81 -10.88 10.02 13.59
CA GLU A 81 -11.73 11.07 14.14
C GLU A 81 -12.24 12.01 13.04
N VAL A 82 -11.34 12.58 12.23
CA VAL A 82 -11.73 13.63 11.27
C VAL A 82 -12.47 13.10 10.05
N ALA A 83 -12.25 11.85 9.64
CA ALA A 83 -12.94 11.23 8.51
C ALA A 83 -14.46 11.13 8.73
N LYS A 84 -14.92 11.10 9.99
CA LYS A 84 -16.36 11.02 10.34
C LYS A 84 -17.18 12.16 9.75
N ASN A 85 -16.55 13.31 9.51
CA ASN A 85 -17.16 14.52 8.96
C ASN A 85 -17.42 14.46 7.45
N TYR A 86 -16.93 13.41 6.77
CA TYR A 86 -17.05 13.26 5.33
C TYR A 86 -18.03 12.13 4.97
N GLY A 87 -18.63 12.24 3.78
CA GLY A 87 -19.63 11.31 3.24
C GLY A 87 -19.05 10.17 2.40
N VAL A 88 -17.73 10.05 2.31
CA VAL A 88 -16.99 9.07 1.49
C VAL A 88 -16.23 8.08 2.38
N ASN A 89 -15.87 6.92 1.84
CA ASN A 89 -15.08 5.90 2.52
C ASN A 89 -13.59 6.13 2.31
N ILE A 90 -12.83 6.02 3.40
CA ILE A 90 -11.39 6.27 3.41
C ILE A 90 -10.68 5.04 3.94
N ALA A 91 -9.77 4.47 3.16
CA ALA A 91 -8.88 3.42 3.62
C ALA A 91 -7.55 4.00 4.12
N LEU A 92 -7.01 3.41 5.18
CA LEU A 92 -5.68 3.73 5.71
C LEU A 92 -4.67 2.69 5.23
N HIS A 93 -3.55 3.17 4.67
CA HIS A 93 -2.49 2.34 4.12
C HIS A 93 -1.11 2.76 4.66
N THR A 94 -0.15 1.84 4.68
CA THR A 94 1.28 2.18 4.83
C THR A 94 2.01 1.84 3.55
N ASP A 95 2.76 2.80 3.04
CA ASP A 95 3.53 2.70 1.81
C ASP A 95 4.78 1.81 1.97
N HIS A 96 5.64 1.80 0.95
CA HIS A 96 6.93 1.07 0.87
C HIS A 96 7.58 0.79 2.22
N CYS A 97 7.61 -0.50 2.60
CA CYS A 97 8.31 -1.00 3.78
C CYS A 97 9.36 -2.04 3.36
N PRO A 98 10.64 -1.64 3.20
CA PRO A 98 11.70 -2.57 2.85
C PRO A 98 12.09 -3.47 4.04
N LYS A 99 12.89 -4.51 3.74
CA LYS A 99 13.31 -5.55 4.70
C LYS A 99 13.90 -4.98 5.99
N ASP A 100 14.74 -3.95 5.91
CA ASP A 100 15.40 -3.33 7.07
C ASP A 100 14.47 -2.47 7.94
N LYS A 101 13.28 -2.14 7.44
CA LYS A 101 12.25 -1.38 8.18
C LYS A 101 11.14 -2.24 8.73
N LEU A 102 11.02 -3.49 8.29
CA LEU A 102 9.91 -4.38 8.58
C LEU A 102 9.65 -4.53 10.10
N ASP A 103 10.71 -4.78 10.88
CA ASP A 103 10.66 -4.92 12.34
C ASP A 103 10.29 -3.63 13.08
N GLY A 104 10.58 -2.47 12.47
CA GLY A 104 10.36 -1.14 13.05
C GLY A 104 9.13 -0.41 12.52
N PHE A 105 8.37 -1.02 11.60
CA PHE A 105 7.25 -0.36 10.92
C PHE A 105 6.03 -1.26 10.76
N VAL A 106 5.99 -2.11 9.72
CA VAL A 106 4.78 -2.91 9.42
C VAL A 106 4.53 -4.00 10.48
N LEU A 107 5.55 -4.71 10.98
CA LEU A 107 5.30 -5.80 11.95
C LEU A 107 4.70 -5.32 13.27
N PRO A 108 5.16 -4.21 13.89
CA PRO A 108 4.51 -3.64 15.06
C PRO A 108 3.08 -3.12 14.79
N LEU A 109 2.84 -2.49 13.63
CA LEU A 109 1.51 -1.99 13.26
C LEU A 109 0.51 -3.11 12.99
N LEU A 110 0.99 -4.19 12.36
CA LEU A 110 0.23 -5.42 12.17
C LEU A 110 -0.10 -6.07 13.51
N ALA A 111 0.86 -6.19 14.43
CA ALA A 111 0.63 -6.72 15.78
C ALA A 111 -0.41 -5.90 16.57
N ALA A 112 -0.38 -4.57 16.42
CA ALA A 112 -1.39 -3.70 17.03
C ALA A 112 -2.78 -3.94 16.42
N SER A 113 -2.89 -4.10 15.11
CA SER A 113 -4.15 -4.43 14.44
C SER A 113 -4.67 -5.83 14.78
N GLU A 114 -3.79 -6.83 14.90
CA GLU A 114 -4.12 -8.18 15.37
C GLU A 114 -4.75 -8.12 16.77
N ALA A 115 -4.22 -7.28 17.67
CA ALA A 115 -4.79 -7.08 19.00
C ALA A 115 -6.19 -6.43 18.97
N GLU A 116 -6.42 -5.46 18.10
CA GLU A 116 -7.74 -4.84 17.90
C GLU A 116 -8.77 -5.86 17.38
N VAL A 117 -8.39 -6.66 16.38
CA VAL A 117 -9.25 -7.69 15.79
C VAL A 117 -9.57 -8.79 16.80
N LYS A 118 -8.58 -9.25 17.57
CA LYS A 118 -8.79 -10.22 18.66
C LYS A 118 -9.77 -9.69 19.72
N ALA A 119 -9.79 -8.37 19.94
CA ALA A 119 -10.71 -7.72 20.85
C ALA A 119 -12.08 -7.36 20.22
N GLY A 120 -12.37 -7.87 19.00
CA GLY A 120 -13.64 -7.70 18.31
C GLY A 120 -13.81 -6.36 17.60
N ARG A 121 -12.72 -5.61 17.36
CA ARG A 121 -12.72 -4.34 16.63
C ARG A 121 -12.18 -4.51 15.22
N ASN A 122 -12.25 -3.45 14.41
CA ASN A 122 -11.60 -3.41 13.11
C ASN A 122 -10.08 -3.17 13.26
N PRO A 123 -9.26 -3.58 12.28
CA PRO A 123 -7.84 -3.28 12.29
C PRO A 123 -7.58 -1.76 12.26
N ILE A 124 -6.35 -1.38 12.66
CA ILE A 124 -5.96 0.03 12.71
C ILE A 124 -5.79 0.56 11.28
N PHE A 125 -5.15 -0.22 10.42
CA PHE A 125 -4.96 0.03 8.99
C PHE A 125 -5.81 -0.93 8.16
N ASN A 126 -6.13 -0.53 6.93
CA ASN A 126 -6.86 -1.36 5.98
C ASN A 126 -5.91 -2.19 5.10
N SER A 127 -4.71 -1.67 4.85
CA SER A 127 -3.66 -2.36 4.09
C SER A 127 -2.26 -1.94 4.53
N HIS A 128 -1.28 -2.79 4.25
CA HIS A 128 0.15 -2.52 4.43
C HIS A 128 0.91 -2.97 3.19
N MET A 129 1.89 -2.18 2.75
CA MET A 129 2.81 -2.57 1.69
C MET A 129 4.07 -3.26 2.24
N TRP A 130 4.40 -4.40 1.65
CA TRP A 130 5.70 -5.05 1.72
C TRP A 130 6.45 -4.77 0.43
N ASP A 131 7.56 -4.03 0.53
CA ASP A 131 8.43 -3.76 -0.61
C ASP A 131 9.69 -4.61 -0.51
N GLY A 132 9.62 -5.80 -1.09
CA GLY A 132 10.76 -6.71 -1.22
C GLY A 132 11.50 -6.57 -2.56
N SER A 133 11.32 -5.47 -3.31
CA SER A 133 11.85 -5.30 -4.67
C SER A 133 13.38 -5.40 -4.77
N HIS A 134 14.11 -5.04 -3.71
CA HIS A 134 15.58 -5.15 -3.64
C HIS A 134 16.08 -6.55 -3.24
N GLU A 135 15.18 -7.44 -2.82
CA GLU A 135 15.51 -8.81 -2.44
C GLU A 135 15.39 -9.76 -3.65
N PRO A 136 16.09 -10.92 -3.65
CA PRO A 136 15.80 -11.97 -4.62
C PRO A 136 14.32 -12.35 -4.58
N LEU A 137 13.69 -12.56 -5.76
CA LEU A 137 12.24 -12.82 -5.85
C LEU A 137 11.75 -13.94 -4.91
N ASN A 138 12.53 -15.02 -4.76
CA ASN A 138 12.19 -16.12 -3.85
C ASN A 138 12.12 -15.67 -2.38
N GLU A 139 13.07 -14.83 -1.94
CA GLU A 139 13.06 -14.26 -0.58
C GLU A 139 11.92 -13.26 -0.42
N ASN A 140 11.69 -12.38 -1.41
CA ASN A 140 10.57 -11.44 -1.42
C ASN A 140 9.23 -12.18 -1.24
N LEU A 141 8.96 -13.19 -2.09
CA LEU A 141 7.74 -13.99 -2.04
C LEU A 141 7.64 -14.85 -0.77
N GLY A 142 8.77 -15.31 -0.22
CA GLY A 142 8.83 -16.02 1.05
C GLY A 142 8.30 -15.15 2.20
N THR A 143 8.82 -13.93 2.34
CA THR A 143 8.35 -12.96 3.33
C THR A 143 6.91 -12.51 3.05
N ALA A 144 6.57 -12.25 1.79
CA ALA A 144 5.22 -11.87 1.39
C ALA A 144 4.18 -12.92 1.81
N ARG A 145 4.49 -14.22 1.66
CA ARG A 145 3.60 -15.31 2.07
C ARG A 145 3.34 -15.34 3.57
N GLU A 146 4.39 -15.13 4.38
CA GLU A 146 4.25 -15.04 5.85
C GLU A 146 3.42 -13.82 6.27
N LEU A 147 3.64 -12.67 5.63
CA LEU A 147 2.86 -11.47 5.85
C LEU A 147 1.40 -11.62 5.38
N LEU A 148 1.16 -12.33 4.28
CA LEU A 148 -0.17 -12.56 3.73
C LEU A 148 -1.04 -13.35 4.71
N GLU A 149 -0.50 -14.41 5.32
CA GLU A 149 -1.20 -15.19 6.33
C GLU A 149 -1.63 -14.32 7.52
N ARG A 150 -0.70 -13.49 8.02
CA ARG A 150 -0.96 -12.61 9.17
C ARG A 150 -1.94 -11.48 8.85
N THR A 151 -1.77 -10.82 7.70
CA THR A 151 -2.67 -9.75 7.26
C THR A 151 -4.08 -10.28 7.00
N ALA A 152 -4.22 -11.46 6.38
CA ALA A 152 -5.51 -12.12 6.21
C ALA A 152 -6.20 -12.40 7.56
N ALA A 153 -5.47 -12.96 8.54
CA ALA A 153 -5.99 -13.18 9.88
C ALA A 153 -6.39 -11.87 10.61
N ALA A 154 -5.69 -10.77 10.32
CA ALA A 154 -5.97 -9.43 10.83
C ALA A 154 -7.00 -8.65 10.00
N LYS A 155 -7.63 -9.25 8.97
CA LYS A 155 -8.57 -8.57 8.06
C LYS A 155 -7.97 -7.35 7.35
N ILE A 156 -6.69 -7.44 7.00
CA ILE A 156 -5.89 -6.42 6.31
C ILE A 156 -5.54 -6.95 4.92
N ILE A 157 -5.54 -6.08 3.91
CA ILE A 157 -5.02 -6.40 2.57
C ILE A 157 -3.50 -6.19 2.55
N LEU A 158 -2.74 -7.16 2.05
CA LEU A 158 -1.31 -6.96 1.81
C LEU A 158 -1.10 -6.32 0.43
N GLU A 159 -0.20 -5.35 0.32
CA GLU A 159 0.34 -4.91 -0.97
C GLU A 159 1.77 -5.43 -1.11
N VAL A 160 2.13 -5.95 -2.28
CA VAL A 160 3.47 -6.48 -2.56
C VAL A 160 4.04 -5.86 -3.83
N GLU A 161 5.31 -5.48 -3.81
CA GLU A 161 6.02 -5.03 -5.00
C GLU A 161 6.81 -6.16 -5.67
N ILE A 162 6.61 -6.32 -6.98
CA ILE A 162 7.31 -7.31 -7.82
C ILE A 162 7.97 -6.59 -8.99
N GLY A 163 9.30 -6.63 -9.05
CA GLY A 163 10.12 -5.77 -9.90
C GLY A 163 10.68 -4.60 -9.09
N ILE A 164 11.47 -3.71 -9.72
CA ILE A 164 12.05 -2.54 -9.04
C ILE A 164 11.47 -1.26 -9.62
N VAL A 165 10.96 -0.35 -8.78
CA VAL A 165 10.56 1.00 -9.22
C VAL A 165 11.78 1.92 -9.33
N GLY A 166 11.84 2.73 -10.40
CA GLY A 166 12.95 3.67 -10.61
C GLY A 166 12.76 4.98 -9.84
N GLY A 167 13.80 5.80 -9.71
CA GLY A 167 13.68 7.15 -9.14
C GLY A 167 14.13 7.22 -7.69
N GLU A 168 13.71 8.26 -6.97
CA GLU A 168 14.08 8.47 -5.56
C GLU A 168 12.84 8.41 -4.66
N GLU A 169 12.92 7.65 -3.58
CA GLU A 169 11.90 7.60 -2.53
C GLU A 169 12.55 7.55 -1.14
N ASP A 170 12.14 8.45 -0.24
CA ASP A 170 12.65 8.55 1.13
C ASP A 170 14.20 8.50 1.25
N GLY A 171 14.91 8.99 0.22
CA GLY A 171 16.37 9.02 0.12
C GLY A 171 17.03 7.77 -0.48
N VAL A 172 16.23 6.82 -1.00
CA VAL A 172 16.69 5.64 -1.74
C VAL A 172 16.56 5.90 -3.24
N GLU A 173 17.67 5.88 -3.96
CA GLU A 173 17.70 6.04 -5.43
C GLU A 173 17.80 4.69 -6.15
N ASN A 174 16.89 4.45 -7.08
CA ASN A 174 16.89 3.30 -7.99
C ASN A 174 17.20 3.73 -9.42
N ALA A 175 18.14 3.02 -10.04
CA ALA A 175 18.53 3.26 -11.43
C ALA A 175 17.41 2.92 -12.42
N ILE A 176 17.23 3.76 -13.43
CA ILE A 176 16.26 3.53 -14.52
C ILE A 176 16.87 2.52 -15.51
N ASN A 177 16.46 1.25 -15.44
CA ASN A 177 16.97 0.17 -16.30
C ASN A 177 15.90 -0.90 -16.57
N ASP A 178 16.27 -2.02 -17.22
CA ASP A 178 15.30 -3.07 -17.60
C ASP A 178 14.60 -3.76 -16.42
N LYS A 179 15.09 -3.62 -15.18
CA LYS A 179 14.42 -4.13 -13.97
C LYS A 179 13.14 -3.36 -13.60
N LEU A 180 12.83 -2.30 -14.35
CA LEU A 180 11.59 -1.54 -14.26
C LEU A 180 10.37 -2.25 -14.87
N TYR A 181 10.56 -3.42 -15.48
CA TYR A 181 9.51 -4.15 -16.17
C TYR A 181 9.38 -5.56 -15.58
N THR A 182 8.33 -5.79 -14.82
CA THR A 182 7.98 -7.12 -14.30
C THR A 182 7.73 -8.09 -15.45
N THR A 183 8.23 -9.31 -15.32
CA THR A 183 8.05 -10.37 -16.31
C THR A 183 6.81 -11.19 -16.04
N PHE A 184 6.39 -11.98 -17.04
CA PHE A 184 5.31 -12.95 -16.84
C PHE A 184 5.73 -14.02 -15.82
N GLU A 185 6.99 -14.45 -15.86
CA GLU A 185 7.55 -15.43 -14.93
C GLU A 185 7.49 -14.94 -13.48
N ASP A 186 7.77 -13.66 -13.23
CA ASP A 186 7.65 -13.06 -11.89
C ASP A 186 6.19 -13.08 -11.41
N ALA A 187 5.24 -12.75 -12.29
CA ALA A 187 3.82 -12.77 -11.98
C ALA A 187 3.30 -14.20 -11.71
N LEU A 188 3.73 -15.17 -12.51
CA LEU A 188 3.41 -16.58 -12.29
C LEU A 188 3.96 -17.07 -10.95
N ALA A 189 5.23 -16.79 -10.65
CA ALA A 189 5.83 -17.12 -9.35
C ALA A 189 5.08 -16.48 -8.18
N THR A 190 4.57 -15.26 -8.36
CA THR A 190 3.74 -14.57 -7.35
C THR A 190 2.44 -15.34 -7.09
N ILE A 191 1.73 -15.76 -8.14
CA ILE A 191 0.50 -16.56 -8.01
C ILE A 191 0.81 -17.92 -7.38
N GLU A 192 1.90 -18.59 -7.77
CA GLU A 192 2.31 -19.86 -7.18
C GLU A 192 2.62 -19.74 -5.67
N ALA A 193 3.22 -18.62 -5.25
CA ALA A 193 3.60 -18.40 -3.86
C ALA A 193 2.46 -17.91 -2.97
N LEU A 194 1.59 -17.03 -3.50
CA LEU A 194 0.59 -16.30 -2.73
C LEU A 194 -0.85 -16.77 -3.01
N GLY A 195 -1.09 -17.50 -4.10
CA GLY A 195 -2.43 -17.81 -4.61
C GLY A 195 -3.03 -16.63 -5.39
N ALA A 196 -4.30 -16.77 -5.80
CA ALA A 196 -5.06 -15.75 -6.51
C ALA A 196 -6.07 -15.01 -5.61
N GLY A 197 -5.96 -15.18 -4.28
CA GLY A 197 -6.80 -14.56 -3.27
C GLY A 197 -7.32 -15.53 -2.20
N GLU A 198 -7.22 -16.84 -2.44
CA GLU A 198 -7.70 -17.89 -1.54
C GLU A 198 -6.88 -18.01 -0.25
N ASN A 199 -5.60 -17.59 -0.27
CA ASN A 199 -4.73 -17.59 0.92
C ASN A 199 -4.75 -16.25 1.68
N GLY A 200 -5.48 -15.27 1.17
CA GLY A 200 -5.46 -13.89 1.65
C GLY A 200 -5.58 -12.91 0.48
N ARG A 201 -6.24 -11.78 0.72
CA ARG A 201 -6.41 -10.75 -0.30
C ARG A 201 -5.15 -9.88 -0.35
N TYR A 202 -4.60 -9.70 -1.55
CA TYR A 202 -3.46 -8.84 -1.77
C TYR A 202 -3.61 -7.99 -3.04
N ILE A 203 -2.79 -6.95 -3.14
CA ILE A 203 -2.62 -6.08 -4.30
C ILE A 203 -1.16 -6.20 -4.75
N THR A 204 -0.90 -6.17 -6.06
CA THR A 204 0.45 -6.23 -6.61
C THR A 204 0.84 -4.91 -7.27
N ALA A 205 1.93 -4.31 -6.80
CA ALA A 205 2.67 -3.31 -7.52
C ALA A 205 3.61 -4.02 -8.51
N LEU A 206 3.10 -4.26 -9.72
CA LEU A 206 3.92 -4.74 -10.84
C LEU A 206 4.54 -3.52 -11.55
N THR A 207 5.84 -3.53 -11.75
CA THR A 207 6.56 -2.43 -12.39
C THR A 207 6.43 -2.51 -13.91
N PHE A 208 6.12 -1.39 -14.55
CA PHE A 208 5.92 -1.31 -16.01
C PHE A 208 6.58 -0.05 -16.58
N GLY A 209 7.74 0.33 -16.04
CA GLY A 209 8.46 1.55 -16.39
C GLY A 209 8.14 2.74 -15.49
N ASN A 210 7.39 2.54 -14.40
CA ASN A 210 7.06 3.58 -13.43
C ASN A 210 8.30 4.02 -12.64
N VAL A 211 8.33 5.32 -12.35
CA VAL A 211 9.46 6.00 -11.69
C VAL A 211 8.87 6.98 -10.68
N HIS A 212 9.36 6.95 -9.44
CA HIS A 212 8.97 7.90 -8.40
C HIS A 212 9.51 9.30 -8.65
N GLY A 213 8.67 10.30 -8.45
CA GLY A 213 8.96 11.71 -8.69
C GLY A 213 8.37 12.27 -9.98
N VAL A 214 8.64 13.55 -10.24
CA VAL A 214 8.10 14.27 -11.41
C VAL A 214 9.25 14.61 -12.36
N TYR A 215 9.23 14.00 -13.54
CA TYR A 215 10.21 14.22 -14.60
C TYR A 215 9.63 15.08 -15.73
N LYS A 216 10.50 15.64 -16.57
CA LYS A 216 10.06 16.35 -17.78
C LYS A 216 9.21 15.41 -18.66
N PRO A 217 8.18 15.92 -19.36
CA PRO A 217 7.38 15.12 -20.28
C PRO A 217 8.25 14.30 -21.24
N GLY A 218 8.00 12.99 -21.31
CA GLY A 218 8.80 12.03 -22.10
C GLY A 218 10.03 11.45 -21.39
N GLY A 219 10.36 11.88 -20.17
CA GLY A 219 11.47 11.35 -19.37
C GLY A 219 11.22 9.98 -18.76
N VAL A 220 9.96 9.56 -18.67
CA VAL A 220 9.53 8.24 -18.19
C VAL A 220 8.83 7.51 -19.34
N LYS A 221 9.19 6.24 -19.54
CA LYS A 221 8.62 5.40 -20.60
C LYS A 221 7.80 4.28 -19.97
N LEU A 222 6.51 4.55 -19.78
CA LEU A 222 5.56 3.55 -19.27
C LEU A 222 5.19 2.55 -20.37
N ARG A 223 4.98 1.30 -19.96
CA ARG A 223 4.50 0.18 -20.79
C ARG A 223 3.28 -0.51 -20.17
N PRO A 224 2.12 0.17 -20.08
CA PRO A 224 0.94 -0.38 -19.41
C PRO A 224 0.43 -1.71 -20.02
N GLU A 225 0.79 -2.00 -21.27
CA GLU A 225 0.47 -3.27 -21.93
C GLU A 225 0.99 -4.49 -21.17
N ILE A 226 2.08 -4.35 -20.40
CA ILE A 226 2.62 -5.43 -19.55
C ILE A 226 1.57 -5.94 -18.56
N LEU A 227 0.81 -5.04 -17.93
CA LEU A 227 -0.24 -5.43 -16.97
C LEU A 227 -1.35 -6.23 -17.65
N LYS A 228 -1.73 -5.84 -18.87
CA LYS A 228 -2.73 -6.55 -19.66
C LYS A 228 -2.23 -7.93 -20.08
N ASP A 229 -0.98 -8.00 -20.55
CA ASP A 229 -0.38 -9.23 -21.05
C ASP A 229 -0.14 -10.25 -19.94
N ILE A 230 0.20 -9.79 -18.73
CA ILE A 230 0.28 -10.63 -17.54
C ILE A 230 -1.11 -11.18 -17.18
N GLN A 231 -2.12 -10.32 -17.03
CA GLN A 231 -3.49 -10.74 -16.69
C GLN A 231 -4.07 -11.73 -17.72
N ALA A 232 -3.78 -11.56 -19.01
CA ALA A 232 -4.24 -12.48 -20.05
C ALA A 232 -3.67 -13.91 -19.90
N GLN A 233 -2.55 -14.06 -19.20
CA GLN A 233 -1.87 -15.35 -19.04
C GLN A 233 -2.10 -16.00 -17.68
N VAL A 234 -2.16 -15.22 -16.59
CA VAL A 234 -2.37 -15.75 -15.23
C VAL A 234 -3.84 -15.86 -14.81
N GLY A 235 -4.75 -15.19 -15.53
CA GLY A 235 -6.18 -15.10 -15.17
C GLY A 235 -6.47 -14.02 -14.14
#